data_AF-A0A2K0U0C6-F1
#
_entry.id   AF-A0A2K0U0C6-F1
#
_cell.length_a   1.000
_cell.length_b   1.000
_cell.length_c   1.000
_cell.angle_alpha   90.00
_cell.angle_beta   90.00
_cell.angle_gamma   90.00
#
_symmetry.space_group_name_H-M   'P 1'
#
loop_
_entity.id
_entity.type
_entity.pdbx_description
1 polymer ?
#
loop_
_entity_poly.entity_id
_entity_poly.type
_entity_poly.pdbx_seq_one_letter_code
_entity_poly.pdbx_strand_id
1 'polypeptide(L)'
;MLLPIVALSSLAVVNASPTAQHTRQSSQGTATVDISQTHGPATFLGSGFIYGWPDNGTSASTLIPDYLVTGINFNANRAGGAQLPVGGWATGGFSGYTTRFQSALSNYRTTRKYGGEFILLPHDMWGADGGSGSASPFPGDNGDWTEMETFWAQLMSDLVENDMLDGLIIDLWNEPDGSGFWPRSWDQFLEYWNRATVLVRAGLPGTLISGPAMANAPGLENENWLTWLPSIVGNNTVPDHYSWHQIGAWERCPDLNVPDFNTLLAQFGAPTRPIDNNEYAWPSEQNPANAAWYLSQMERHDIRALRANWAGGSDLHNWMANLVYSNNGTYYPNGEWHVYHYYAGMNGERLVTTASSDTQFDAFAIRQNNDIKILAGTRTIQAPYDIRVTNLSQIGLEENGSINVHVYRFDWNGPEGEVDGRADLGTSTYSYTANELIITLDPPTDSTAYAYEFSGAN
;
A
#
# COMPACT_ATOMS: atom_id res chain seq x y z
N MET A 1 -24.46 -44.85 -80.31
CA MET A 1 -25.18 -44.06 -79.30
C MET A 1 -24.22 -43.90 -78.12
N LEU A 2 -23.35 -42.88 -78.19
CA LEU A 2 -22.30 -42.60 -77.21
C LEU A 2 -22.81 -41.54 -76.22
N LEU A 3 -22.77 -41.85 -74.93
CA LEU A 3 -23.02 -40.93 -73.82
C LEU A 3 -21.68 -40.40 -73.29
N PRO A 4 -21.52 -39.09 -73.05
CA PRO A 4 -20.28 -38.54 -72.53
C PRO A 4 -20.22 -38.61 -70.99
N ILE A 5 -19.03 -38.88 -70.48
CA ILE A 5 -18.64 -38.81 -69.07
C ILE A 5 -18.40 -37.34 -68.71
N VAL A 6 -19.14 -36.83 -67.73
CA VAL A 6 -18.90 -35.49 -67.14
C VAL A 6 -18.04 -35.67 -65.89
N ALA A 7 -16.84 -35.07 -65.90
CA ALA A 7 -15.95 -34.98 -64.76
C ALA A 7 -16.42 -33.84 -63.82
N LEU A 8 -16.65 -34.14 -62.54
CA LEU A 8 -16.83 -33.12 -61.50
C LEU A 8 -15.46 -32.69 -60.97
N SER A 9 -15.09 -31.44 -61.24
CA SER A 9 -13.96 -30.77 -60.60
C SER A 9 -14.44 -30.13 -59.29
N SER A 10 -13.90 -30.58 -58.15
CA SER A 10 -14.12 -29.96 -56.85
C SER A 10 -13.30 -28.67 -56.73
N LEU A 11 -13.96 -27.51 -56.65
CA LEU A 11 -13.33 -26.27 -56.20
C LEU A 11 -13.17 -26.31 -54.68
N ALA A 12 -11.93 -26.34 -54.19
CA ALA A 12 -11.63 -26.05 -52.80
C ALA A 12 -11.74 -24.53 -52.57
N VAL A 13 -12.77 -24.11 -51.83
CA VAL A 13 -12.87 -22.74 -51.32
C VAL A 13 -11.98 -22.65 -50.08
N VAL A 14 -10.84 -21.98 -50.20
CA VAL A 14 -10.00 -21.59 -49.06
C VAL A 14 -10.70 -20.42 -48.38
N ASN A 15 -11.44 -20.69 -47.30
CA ASN A 15 -11.90 -19.65 -46.39
C ASN A 15 -10.69 -19.13 -45.62
N ALA A 16 -10.13 -18.01 -46.07
CA ALA A 16 -9.25 -17.21 -45.25
C ALA A 16 -10.08 -16.61 -44.11
N SER A 17 -9.88 -17.11 -42.90
CA SER A 17 -10.39 -16.46 -41.69
C SER A 17 -9.79 -15.05 -41.60
N PRO A 18 -10.60 -13.99 -41.41
CA PRO A 18 -10.05 -12.68 -41.13
C PRO A 18 -9.35 -12.76 -39.78
N THR A 19 -8.02 -12.64 -39.77
CA THR A 19 -7.30 -12.20 -38.58
C THR A 19 -7.94 -10.90 -38.12
N ALA A 20 -8.61 -10.92 -36.98
CA ALA A 20 -9.07 -9.71 -36.32
C ALA A 20 -7.82 -8.85 -36.05
N GLN A 21 -7.55 -7.90 -36.92
CA GLN A 21 -6.68 -6.77 -36.62
C GLN A 21 -7.41 -5.98 -35.55
N HIS A 22 -7.14 -6.27 -34.27
CA HIS A 22 -7.38 -5.30 -33.23
C HIS A 22 -6.57 -4.07 -33.61
N THR A 23 -7.25 -3.01 -34.05
CA THR A 23 -6.67 -1.67 -34.16
C THR A 23 -6.12 -1.33 -32.80
N ARG A 24 -4.80 -1.49 -32.63
CA ARG A 24 -4.08 -1.13 -31.41
C ARG A 24 -4.41 0.33 -31.13
N GLN A 25 -5.10 0.60 -30.03
CA GLN A 25 -5.37 1.95 -29.60
C GLN A 25 -4.03 2.65 -29.35
N SER A 26 -3.95 3.94 -29.66
CA SER A 26 -2.75 4.73 -29.37
C SER A 26 -2.57 4.83 -27.86
N SER A 27 -1.34 4.60 -27.40
CA SER A 27 -0.92 4.81 -26.03
C SER A 27 -1.32 6.20 -25.51
N GLN A 28 -1.84 6.26 -24.29
CA GLN A 28 -2.23 7.51 -23.63
C GLN A 28 -1.05 8.21 -22.94
N GLY A 29 0.03 7.48 -22.67
CA GLY A 29 1.20 8.00 -21.98
C GLY A 29 2.29 6.95 -21.81
N THR A 30 3.41 7.34 -21.21
CA THR A 30 4.58 6.47 -21.10
C THR A 30 5.17 6.54 -19.70
N ALA A 31 5.26 5.39 -19.01
CA ALA A 31 6.14 5.23 -17.86
C ALA A 31 7.55 4.86 -18.33
N THR A 32 8.58 5.23 -17.58
CA THR A 32 9.98 4.94 -17.94
C THR A 32 10.66 4.04 -16.93
N VAL A 33 11.59 3.21 -17.40
CA VAL A 33 12.48 2.37 -16.59
C VAL A 33 13.90 2.56 -17.10
N ASP A 34 14.79 3.11 -16.27
CA ASP A 34 16.21 3.28 -16.60
C ASP A 34 17.04 2.14 -15.99
N ILE A 35 17.54 1.22 -16.83
CA ILE A 35 18.33 0.07 -16.37
C ILE A 35 19.71 0.49 -15.83
N SER A 36 20.20 1.69 -16.18
CA SER A 36 21.51 2.18 -15.74
C SER A 36 21.52 2.70 -14.31
N GLN A 37 20.35 2.99 -13.74
CA GLN A 37 20.22 3.62 -12.43
C GLN A 37 19.41 2.75 -11.48
N THR A 38 19.95 2.56 -10.28
CA THR A 38 19.32 1.77 -9.22
C THR A 38 18.98 2.66 -8.03
N HIS A 39 17.85 2.37 -7.39
CA HIS A 39 17.36 2.99 -6.17
C HIS A 39 17.52 2.07 -4.96
N GLY A 40 18.59 1.27 -4.93
CA GLY A 40 18.87 0.31 -3.85
C GLY A 40 18.04 -0.98 -3.93
N PRO A 41 18.22 -1.91 -2.97
CA PRO A 41 17.59 -3.22 -3.00
C PRO A 41 16.07 -3.14 -2.84
N ALA A 42 15.34 -4.11 -3.40
CA ALA A 42 13.91 -4.27 -3.15
C ALA A 42 13.64 -4.55 -1.67
N THR A 43 12.74 -3.77 -1.07
CA THR A 43 12.40 -3.84 0.37
C THR A 43 10.93 -4.09 0.65
N PHE A 44 10.12 -4.29 -0.40
CA PHE A 44 8.71 -4.68 -0.30
C PHE A 44 7.86 -3.69 0.50
N LEU A 45 8.11 -2.39 0.31
CA LEU A 45 7.63 -1.33 1.20
C LEU A 45 6.09 -1.25 1.32
N GLY A 46 5.36 -1.68 0.29
CA GLY A 46 3.89 -1.73 0.32
C GLY A 46 3.29 -3.00 0.93
N SER A 47 4.09 -3.95 1.41
CA SER A 47 3.61 -5.23 1.96
C SER A 47 3.11 -5.13 3.41
N GLY A 48 2.29 -4.14 3.71
CA GLY A 48 1.65 -3.94 5.00
C GLY A 48 0.16 -3.67 4.86
N PHE A 49 -0.58 -3.74 5.95
CA PHE A 49 -2.02 -3.43 5.99
C PHE A 49 -2.49 -3.03 7.38
N ILE A 50 -3.56 -2.25 7.46
CA ILE A 50 -4.21 -1.88 8.72
C ILE A 50 -5.26 -2.94 9.11
N TYR A 51 -5.33 -3.29 10.40
CA TYR A 51 -6.18 -4.35 10.94
C TYR A 51 -6.02 -5.68 10.18
N GLY A 52 -7.05 -6.51 10.08
CA GLY A 52 -7.01 -7.68 9.21
C GLY A 52 -6.52 -8.99 9.84
N TRP A 53 -6.07 -8.96 11.10
CA TRP A 53 -5.77 -10.17 11.86
C TRP A 53 -6.97 -10.64 12.70
N PRO A 54 -7.31 -11.94 12.65
CA PRO A 54 -8.26 -12.52 13.60
C PRO A 54 -7.76 -12.41 15.03
N ASP A 55 -8.57 -11.82 15.90
CA ASP A 55 -8.29 -11.78 17.33
C ASP A 55 -8.21 -13.18 17.94
N ASN A 56 -7.23 -13.41 18.82
CA ASN A 56 -7.04 -14.65 19.56
C ASN A 56 -6.83 -14.40 21.06
N GLY A 57 -7.74 -13.61 21.65
CA GLY A 57 -7.63 -13.13 23.02
C GLY A 57 -6.40 -12.23 23.15
N THR A 58 -5.38 -12.68 23.86
CA THR A 58 -4.07 -12.01 23.92
C THR A 58 -2.97 -12.76 23.19
N SER A 59 -3.23 -13.93 22.59
CA SER A 59 -2.20 -14.71 21.90
C SER A 59 -2.08 -14.30 20.44
N ALA A 60 -0.97 -14.66 19.79
CA ALA A 60 -0.87 -14.56 18.33
C ALA A 60 -1.94 -15.44 17.65
N SER A 61 -2.49 -14.96 16.55
CA SER A 61 -3.44 -15.70 15.73
C SER A 61 -2.74 -16.74 14.85
N THR A 62 -3.42 -17.86 14.62
CA THR A 62 -2.98 -18.91 13.69
C THR A 62 -4.08 -19.30 12.71
N LEU A 63 -5.15 -18.51 12.59
CA LEU A 63 -6.29 -18.85 11.76
C LEU A 63 -5.99 -18.69 10.27
N ILE A 64 -5.25 -17.65 9.90
CA ILE A 64 -4.79 -17.44 8.52
C ILE A 64 -3.56 -18.34 8.28
N PRO A 65 -3.57 -19.20 7.24
CA PRO A 65 -2.43 -20.03 6.88
C PRO A 65 -1.14 -19.23 6.67
N ASP A 66 -0.03 -19.70 7.25
CA ASP A 66 1.26 -18.98 7.25
C ASP A 66 1.72 -18.59 5.82
N TYR A 67 1.48 -19.44 4.81
CA TYR A 67 1.92 -19.18 3.43
C TYR A 67 1.25 -17.96 2.79
N LEU A 68 0.02 -17.62 3.21
CA LEU A 68 -0.67 -16.42 2.72
C LEU A 68 -0.03 -15.15 3.26
N VAL A 69 0.54 -15.22 4.46
CA VAL A 69 1.23 -14.09 5.09
C VAL A 69 2.68 -13.99 4.61
N THR A 70 3.44 -15.08 4.68
CA THR A 70 4.85 -15.07 4.25
C THR A 70 4.99 -14.90 2.74
N GLY A 71 3.96 -15.27 1.96
CA GLY A 71 3.96 -15.18 0.50
C GLY A 71 4.04 -13.76 -0.05
N ILE A 72 3.76 -12.73 0.75
CA ILE A 72 3.77 -11.33 0.32
C ILE A 72 4.96 -10.53 0.86
N ASN A 73 5.93 -11.17 1.53
CA ASN A 73 6.98 -10.50 2.31
C ASN A 73 6.41 -9.42 3.25
N PHE A 74 5.41 -9.82 4.05
CA PHE A 74 4.74 -8.96 5.02
C PHE A 74 5.74 -8.19 5.90
N ASN A 75 5.55 -6.87 6.03
CA ASN A 75 6.50 -5.99 6.72
C ASN A 75 5.92 -5.21 7.91
N ALA A 76 4.62 -4.88 7.92
CA ALA A 76 4.03 -4.06 8.97
C ALA A 76 2.50 -4.20 9.06
N ASN A 77 1.97 -4.02 10.26
CA ASN A 77 0.53 -3.93 10.52
C ASN A 77 0.22 -2.79 11.48
N ARG A 78 -0.97 -2.21 11.35
CA ARG A 78 -1.47 -1.10 12.19
C ARG A 78 -2.81 -1.46 12.84
N ALA A 79 -2.94 -1.34 14.15
CA ALA A 79 -4.20 -1.64 14.86
C ALA A 79 -4.25 -1.07 16.29
N GLY A 80 -5.45 -1.02 16.88
CA GLY A 80 -5.69 -0.50 18.23
C GLY A 80 -6.98 -1.00 18.93
N GLY A 81 -7.67 -2.00 18.37
CA GLY A 81 -8.90 -2.55 18.95
C GLY A 81 -10.18 -1.75 18.65
N ALA A 82 -10.24 -1.09 17.49
CA ALA A 82 -11.40 -0.35 17.00
C ALA A 82 -12.64 -1.24 16.84
N GLN A 83 -13.83 -0.62 16.92
CA GLN A 83 -15.12 -1.21 16.55
C GLN A 83 -15.49 -2.53 17.27
N LEU A 84 -14.81 -2.86 18.37
CA LEU A 84 -15.29 -3.89 19.29
C LEU A 84 -16.60 -3.44 19.93
N PRO A 85 -17.50 -4.37 20.33
CA PRO A 85 -18.82 -4.03 20.91
C PRO A 85 -18.73 -3.53 22.36
N VAL A 86 -17.75 -2.67 22.65
CA VAL A 86 -17.46 -2.01 23.92
C VAL A 86 -16.98 -0.57 23.64
N GLY A 87 -17.25 0.36 24.57
CA GLY A 87 -16.62 1.68 24.52
C GLY A 87 -15.11 1.59 24.77
N GLY A 88 -14.35 2.60 24.34
CA GLY A 88 -12.94 2.76 24.74
C GLY A 88 -12.80 3.37 26.13
N TRP A 89 -11.61 3.82 26.51
CA TRP A 89 -11.33 4.51 27.78
C TRP A 89 -12.36 5.60 28.11
N ALA A 90 -12.64 6.49 27.16
CA ALA A 90 -13.44 7.69 27.38
C ALA A 90 -14.92 7.42 27.71
N THR A 91 -15.47 6.31 27.23
CA THR A 91 -16.91 6.00 27.34
C THR A 91 -17.20 4.65 28.02
N GLY A 92 -16.29 3.70 27.90
CA GLY A 92 -16.34 2.37 28.51
C GLY A 92 -15.42 2.22 29.74
N GLY A 93 -14.65 3.24 30.09
CA GLY A 93 -13.72 3.21 31.23
C GLY A 93 -12.64 2.14 31.10
N PHE A 94 -12.05 1.76 32.23
CA PHE A 94 -10.96 0.78 32.29
C PHE A 94 -11.33 -0.59 31.68
N SER A 95 -12.59 -1.03 31.83
CA SER A 95 -13.06 -2.29 31.25
C SER A 95 -13.11 -2.25 29.72
N GLY A 96 -13.59 -1.13 29.16
CA GLY A 96 -13.61 -0.91 27.72
C GLY A 96 -12.20 -0.84 27.14
N TYR A 97 -11.34 -0.05 27.77
CA TYR A 97 -9.91 0.03 27.47
C TYR A 97 -9.24 -1.35 27.47
N THR A 98 -9.40 -2.14 28.55
CA THR A 98 -8.77 -3.47 28.70
C THR A 98 -9.14 -4.40 27.55
N THR A 99 -10.40 -4.37 27.12
CA THR A 99 -10.89 -5.23 26.02
C THR A 99 -10.24 -4.84 24.69
N ARG A 100 -10.16 -3.53 24.38
CA ARG A 100 -9.51 -3.04 23.16
C ARG A 100 -8.00 -3.27 23.17
N PHE A 101 -7.35 -3.09 24.33
CA PHE A 101 -5.93 -3.39 24.52
C PHE A 101 -5.62 -4.88 24.27
N GLN A 102 -6.46 -5.80 24.72
CA GLN A 102 -6.25 -7.24 24.47
C GLN A 102 -6.29 -7.58 22.97
N SER A 103 -7.22 -7.00 22.22
CA SER A 103 -7.25 -7.11 20.74
C SER A 103 -5.97 -6.55 20.12
N ALA A 104 -5.53 -5.35 20.52
CA ALA A 104 -4.26 -4.78 20.06
C ALA A 104 -3.04 -5.66 20.40
N LEU A 105 -3.02 -6.29 21.59
CA LEU A 105 -1.96 -7.22 22.00
C LEU A 105 -1.94 -8.51 21.15
N SER A 106 -3.11 -9.04 20.79
CA SER A 106 -3.23 -10.16 19.83
C SER A 106 -2.69 -9.77 18.45
N ASN A 107 -3.03 -8.58 17.96
CA ASN A 107 -2.55 -8.05 16.68
C ASN A 107 -1.03 -7.83 16.69
N TYR A 108 -0.48 -7.24 17.75
CA TYR A 108 0.96 -7.09 17.95
C TYR A 108 1.68 -8.44 17.91
N ARG A 109 1.24 -9.41 18.71
CA ARG A 109 1.88 -10.75 18.76
C ARG A 109 1.78 -11.48 17.43
N THR A 110 0.68 -11.34 16.70
CA THR A 110 0.53 -11.89 15.35
C THR A 110 1.49 -11.22 14.37
N THR A 111 1.61 -9.90 14.43
CA THR A 111 2.52 -9.12 13.58
C THR A 111 3.99 -9.50 13.83
N ARG A 112 4.39 -9.57 15.11
CA ARG A 112 5.75 -9.99 15.50
C ARG A 112 6.04 -11.46 15.18
N LYS A 113 5.05 -12.36 15.20
CA LYS A 113 5.20 -13.77 14.75
C LYS A 113 5.76 -13.83 13.32
N TYR A 114 5.37 -12.91 12.46
CA TYR A 114 5.83 -12.83 11.06
C TYR A 114 6.97 -11.82 10.83
N GLY A 115 7.56 -11.29 11.91
CA GLY A 115 8.70 -10.37 11.85
C GLY A 115 8.36 -8.92 11.50
N GLY A 116 7.08 -8.59 11.26
CA GLY A 116 6.67 -7.24 10.87
C GLY A 116 6.63 -6.25 12.02
N GLU A 117 6.73 -4.96 11.72
CA GLU A 117 6.57 -3.87 12.69
C GLU A 117 5.10 -3.63 13.01
N PHE A 118 4.80 -3.27 14.26
CA PHE A 118 3.44 -3.02 14.71
C PHE A 118 3.25 -1.54 15.01
N ILE A 119 2.34 -0.91 14.28
CA ILE A 119 1.95 0.49 14.46
C ILE A 119 0.68 0.51 15.32
N LEU A 120 0.84 0.89 16.59
CA LEU A 120 -0.26 0.96 17.54
C LEU A 120 -1.10 2.21 17.31
N LEU A 121 -2.42 2.07 17.41
CA LEU A 121 -3.42 3.14 17.37
C LEU A 121 -4.03 3.41 18.77
N PRO A 122 -3.49 4.37 19.54
CA PRO A 122 -4.01 4.67 20.88
C PRO A 122 -5.41 5.28 20.86
N HIS A 123 -5.78 6.03 19.83
CA HIS A 123 -7.10 6.65 19.71
C HIS A 123 -8.23 5.59 19.70
N ASP A 124 -7.98 4.38 19.19
CA ASP A 124 -8.93 3.28 19.24
C ASP A 124 -9.17 2.81 20.67
N MET A 125 -8.12 2.67 21.48
CA MET A 125 -8.25 2.32 22.90
C MET A 125 -8.87 3.46 23.71
N TRP A 126 -8.67 4.72 23.30
CA TRP A 126 -9.42 5.86 23.85
C TRP A 126 -10.92 5.74 23.55
N GLY A 127 -11.27 5.25 22.36
CA GLY A 127 -12.64 5.11 21.86
C GLY A 127 -13.00 6.05 20.72
N ALA A 128 -12.02 6.79 20.18
CA ALA A 128 -12.19 7.71 19.04
C ALA A 128 -11.94 6.98 17.71
N ASP A 129 -12.72 5.96 17.41
CA ASP A 129 -12.56 5.07 16.24
C ASP A 129 -13.46 5.43 15.04
N GLY A 130 -13.84 6.71 14.90
CA GLY A 130 -14.72 7.21 13.84
C GLY A 130 -16.23 7.06 14.13
N GLY A 131 -16.62 6.29 15.15
CA GLY A 131 -18.02 6.11 15.58
C GLY A 131 -18.46 7.03 16.73
N SER A 132 -17.54 7.82 17.29
CA SER A 132 -17.79 8.66 18.46
C SER A 132 -18.70 9.85 18.14
N GLY A 133 -19.83 9.95 18.83
CA GLY A 133 -20.73 11.10 18.73
C GLY A 133 -20.15 12.37 19.38
N SER A 134 -20.76 13.53 19.11
CA SER A 134 -20.30 14.83 19.61
C SER A 134 -20.22 14.97 21.13
N ALA A 135 -20.97 14.14 21.87
CA ALA A 135 -20.96 14.09 23.33
C ALA A 135 -19.82 13.24 23.93
N SER A 136 -19.07 12.52 23.10
CA SER A 136 -17.95 11.68 23.57
C SER A 136 -16.84 12.59 24.10
N PRO A 137 -16.20 12.25 25.24
CA PRO A 137 -15.06 13.01 25.76
C PRO A 137 -13.84 12.87 24.85
N PHE A 138 -13.16 13.99 24.58
CA PHE A 138 -11.88 14.02 23.88
C PHE A 138 -10.80 14.65 24.76
N PRO A 139 -9.52 14.32 24.51
CA PRO A 139 -8.41 14.92 25.23
C PRO A 139 -8.44 16.45 25.18
N GLY A 140 -8.31 17.11 26.34
CA GLY A 140 -8.24 18.57 26.44
C GLY A 140 -9.59 19.27 26.49
N ASP A 141 -10.70 18.53 26.52
CA ASP A 141 -12.03 19.12 26.66
C ASP A 141 -12.11 20.00 27.92
N ASN A 142 -12.64 21.22 27.76
CA ASN A 142 -12.67 22.25 28.81
C ASN A 142 -11.28 22.68 29.33
N GLY A 143 -10.22 22.43 28.57
CA GLY A 143 -8.83 22.69 28.99
C GLY A 143 -8.29 21.68 30.00
N ASP A 144 -8.95 20.54 30.19
CA ASP A 144 -8.54 19.48 31.11
C ASP A 144 -7.87 18.32 30.36
N TRP A 145 -6.62 18.04 30.72
CA TRP A 145 -5.78 16.99 30.14
C TRP A 145 -5.61 15.78 31.07
N THR A 146 -6.17 15.82 32.28
CA THR A 146 -5.93 14.82 33.34
C THR A 146 -6.28 13.40 32.89
N GLU A 147 -7.42 13.22 32.24
CA GLU A 147 -7.86 11.91 31.75
C GLU A 147 -6.99 11.38 30.60
N MET A 148 -6.50 12.27 29.72
CA MET A 148 -5.56 11.89 28.67
C MET A 148 -4.22 11.44 29.26
N GLU A 149 -3.69 12.17 30.24
CA GLU A 149 -2.45 11.82 30.92
C GLU A 149 -2.57 10.50 31.69
N THR A 150 -3.72 10.26 32.33
CA THR A 150 -4.03 9.00 33.02
C THR A 150 -4.12 7.83 32.05
N PHE A 151 -4.78 8.02 30.90
CA PHE A 151 -4.85 7.02 29.83
C PHE A 151 -3.45 6.65 29.32
N TRP A 152 -2.60 7.64 29.02
CA TRP A 152 -1.25 7.37 28.55
C TRP A 152 -0.39 6.67 29.60
N ALA A 153 -0.49 7.07 30.87
CA ALA A 153 0.21 6.38 31.95
C ALA A 153 -0.19 4.90 32.03
N GLN A 154 -1.48 4.59 31.92
CA GLN A 154 -1.98 3.22 31.90
C GLN A 154 -1.47 2.47 30.67
N LEU A 155 -1.62 3.04 29.47
CA LEU A 155 -1.19 2.41 28.22
C LEU A 155 0.30 2.10 28.23
N MET A 156 1.13 3.05 28.63
CA MET A 156 2.58 2.83 28.72
C MET A 156 2.92 1.73 29.73
N SER A 157 2.23 1.65 30.88
CA SER A 157 2.42 0.55 31.85
C SER A 157 2.11 -0.80 31.21
N ASP A 158 0.95 -0.92 30.54
CA ASP A 158 0.51 -2.19 29.94
C ASP A 158 1.41 -2.62 28.78
N LEU A 159 1.95 -1.67 28.00
CA LEU A 159 2.91 -1.96 26.93
C LEU A 159 4.21 -2.58 27.49
N VAL A 160 4.70 -2.07 28.62
CA VAL A 160 5.87 -2.64 29.30
C VAL A 160 5.53 -4.00 29.92
N GLU A 161 4.41 -4.09 30.65
CA GLU A 161 3.99 -5.31 31.35
C GLU A 161 3.72 -6.50 30.41
N ASN A 162 3.40 -6.23 29.14
CA ASN A 162 3.08 -7.26 28.14
C ASN A 162 4.19 -7.49 27.10
N ASP A 163 5.39 -6.95 27.32
CA ASP A 163 6.55 -7.06 26.43
C ASP A 163 6.26 -6.58 24.99
N MET A 164 5.54 -5.45 24.87
CA MET A 164 5.06 -4.93 23.59
C MET A 164 6.02 -3.94 22.89
N LEU A 165 7.22 -3.69 23.43
CA LEU A 165 8.07 -2.61 22.90
C LEU A 165 8.91 -3.00 21.68
N ASP A 166 9.13 -4.28 21.43
CA ASP A 166 9.96 -4.73 20.30
C ASP A 166 9.21 -4.57 18.97
N GLY A 167 9.80 -3.83 18.02
CA GLY A 167 9.16 -3.54 16.73
C GLY A 167 7.88 -2.69 16.84
N LEU A 168 7.70 -1.96 17.94
CA LEU A 168 6.56 -1.08 18.18
C LEU A 168 6.80 0.34 17.68
N ILE A 169 5.79 0.88 17.01
CA ILE A 169 5.68 2.29 16.65
C ILE A 169 4.35 2.79 17.20
N ILE A 170 4.34 3.96 17.84
CA ILE A 170 3.11 4.56 18.37
C ILE A 170 2.67 5.69 17.44
N ASP A 171 1.56 5.50 16.75
CA ASP A 171 0.93 6.51 15.90
C ASP A 171 -0.06 7.29 16.75
N LEU A 172 0.31 8.50 17.20
CA LEU A 172 -0.34 9.15 18.35
C LEU A 172 -1.85 9.38 18.15
N TRP A 173 -2.28 9.58 16.91
CA TRP A 173 -3.68 9.75 16.55
C TRP A 173 -3.91 9.33 15.09
N ASN A 174 -5.17 9.07 14.72
CA ASN A 174 -5.58 8.82 13.33
C ASN A 174 -6.46 9.96 12.81
N GLU A 175 -6.22 10.42 11.59
CA GLU A 175 -7.02 11.42 10.87
C GLU A 175 -7.46 12.61 11.74
N PRO A 176 -6.53 13.34 12.38
CA PRO A 176 -6.90 14.47 13.22
C PRO A 176 -7.55 15.63 12.46
N ASP A 177 -7.42 15.64 11.12
CA ASP A 177 -8.09 16.53 10.19
C ASP A 177 -9.47 16.01 9.73
N GLY A 178 -9.84 14.78 10.11
CA GLY A 178 -11.14 14.17 9.92
C GLY A 178 -12.06 14.36 11.12
N SER A 179 -13.25 14.95 10.89
CA SER A 179 -14.20 15.26 11.97
C SER A 179 -14.75 14.02 12.72
N GLY A 180 -14.65 12.82 12.13
CA GLY A 180 -15.01 11.57 12.79
C GLY A 180 -14.00 11.10 13.83
N PHE A 181 -12.73 11.48 13.69
CA PHE A 181 -11.64 11.05 14.56
C PHE A 181 -11.13 12.16 15.49
N TRP A 182 -11.32 13.43 15.13
CA TRP A 182 -11.06 14.57 16.02
C TRP A 182 -12.11 15.69 15.84
N PRO A 183 -13.28 15.60 16.50
CA PRO A 183 -14.36 16.58 16.41
C PRO A 183 -14.11 17.81 17.30
N ARG A 184 -12.87 18.30 17.35
CA ARG A 184 -12.40 19.40 18.21
C ARG A 184 -11.55 20.38 17.40
N SER A 185 -11.15 21.50 18.00
CA SER A 185 -10.36 22.49 17.27
C SER A 185 -8.98 21.95 16.90
N TRP A 186 -8.43 22.48 15.80
CA TRP A 186 -7.08 22.14 15.38
C TRP A 186 -6.03 22.54 16.43
N ASP A 187 -6.18 23.70 17.09
CA ASP A 187 -5.31 24.11 18.19
C ASP A 187 -5.31 23.09 19.35
N GLN A 188 -6.47 22.52 19.68
CA GLN A 188 -6.56 21.46 20.69
C GLN A 188 -5.82 20.20 20.24
N PHE A 189 -5.87 19.84 18.94
CA PHE A 189 -5.07 18.74 18.40
C PHE A 189 -3.57 19.01 18.49
N LEU A 190 -3.13 20.21 18.12
CA LEU A 190 -1.72 20.59 18.21
C LEU A 190 -1.20 20.50 19.66
N GLU A 191 -2.00 20.93 20.63
CA GLU A 191 -1.66 20.78 22.05
C GLU A 191 -1.62 19.30 22.47
N TYR A 192 -2.60 18.49 22.04
CA TYR A 192 -2.61 17.04 22.28
C TYR A 192 -1.34 16.38 21.75
N TRP A 193 -1.00 16.60 20.48
CA TRP A 193 0.17 16.03 19.82
C TRP A 193 1.44 16.31 20.63
N ASN A 194 1.65 17.58 21.00
CA ASN A 194 2.83 18.01 21.71
C ASN A 194 2.91 17.38 23.12
N ARG A 195 1.79 17.34 23.85
CA ARG A 195 1.72 16.73 25.18
C ARG A 195 1.96 15.21 25.13
N ALA A 196 1.23 14.52 24.25
CA ALA A 196 1.34 13.07 24.10
C ALA A 196 2.76 12.65 23.70
N THR A 197 3.40 13.39 22.78
CA THR A 197 4.79 13.15 22.39
C THR A 197 5.73 13.23 23.59
N VAL A 198 5.63 14.27 24.42
CA VAL A 198 6.47 14.43 25.62
C VAL A 198 6.26 13.30 26.62
N LEU A 199 5.01 12.90 26.86
CA LEU A 199 4.68 11.78 27.76
C LEU A 199 5.29 10.47 27.26
N VAL A 200 5.08 10.13 25.99
CA VAL A 200 5.58 8.89 25.40
C VAL A 200 7.10 8.84 25.41
N ARG A 201 7.79 9.93 25.05
CA ARG A 201 9.26 9.99 25.08
C ARG A 201 9.82 9.83 26.49
N ALA A 202 9.12 10.31 27.51
CA ALA A 202 9.53 10.19 28.90
C ALA A 202 9.23 8.79 29.48
N GLY A 203 8.06 8.23 29.18
CA GLY A 203 7.60 6.95 29.73
C GLY A 203 8.15 5.72 28.99
N LEU A 204 8.39 5.84 27.68
CA LEU A 204 8.91 4.77 26.81
C LEU A 204 10.14 5.23 26.00
N PRO A 205 11.29 5.50 26.65
CA PRO A 205 12.48 5.95 25.94
C PRO A 205 12.93 4.95 24.88
N GLY A 206 13.10 5.42 23.64
CA GLY A 206 13.54 4.60 22.50
C GLY A 206 12.41 4.01 21.66
N THR A 207 11.15 4.04 22.11
CA THR A 207 10.00 3.68 21.28
C THR A 207 9.77 4.74 20.21
N LEU A 208 9.50 4.28 18.98
CA LEU A 208 9.30 5.16 17.84
C LEU A 208 7.90 5.80 17.86
N ILE A 209 7.81 7.04 17.39
CA ILE A 209 6.55 7.78 17.24
C ILE A 209 6.31 8.07 15.76
N SER A 210 5.08 7.79 15.30
CA SER A 210 4.56 8.13 13.97
C SER A 210 3.50 9.23 14.09
N GLY A 211 3.34 10.02 13.03
CA GLY A 211 2.19 10.89 12.83
C GLY A 211 2.43 12.03 11.83
N PRO A 212 1.41 12.89 11.61
CA PRO A 212 0.15 12.98 12.36
C PRO A 212 -0.96 12.07 11.82
N ALA A 213 -0.67 11.20 10.85
CA ALA A 213 -1.64 10.35 10.18
C ALA A 213 -2.84 11.14 9.63
N MET A 214 -2.56 12.29 8.99
CA MET A 214 -3.62 13.09 8.36
C MET A 214 -4.33 12.28 7.28
N ALA A 215 -5.65 12.43 7.19
CA ALA A 215 -6.46 11.89 6.11
C ALA A 215 -6.03 12.45 4.75
N ASN A 216 -5.59 13.72 4.72
CA ASN A 216 -5.17 14.40 3.50
C ASN A 216 -3.64 14.50 3.41
N ALA A 217 -3.10 14.20 2.23
CA ALA A 217 -1.66 14.26 1.98
C ALA A 217 -1.10 15.69 2.08
N PRO A 218 0.23 15.85 2.29
CA PRO A 218 0.89 17.15 2.27
C PRO A 218 0.66 17.94 0.99
N GLY A 219 0.50 19.26 1.15
CA GLY A 219 0.45 20.20 0.04
C GLY A 219 0.87 21.60 0.49
N LEU A 220 1.47 22.37 -0.42
CA LEU A 220 2.04 23.70 -0.12
C LEU A 220 1.02 24.71 0.43
N GLU A 221 -0.27 24.48 0.18
CA GLU A 221 -1.38 25.35 0.61
C GLU A 221 -2.26 24.70 1.68
N ASN A 222 -1.93 23.50 2.15
CA ASN A 222 -2.74 22.81 3.16
C ASN A 222 -2.51 23.42 4.54
N GLU A 223 -3.52 24.10 5.08
CA GLU A 223 -3.46 24.82 6.36
C GLU A 223 -3.07 23.93 7.55
N ASN A 224 -3.49 22.66 7.57
CA ASN A 224 -3.14 21.73 8.65
C ASN A 224 -1.64 21.41 8.64
N TRP A 225 -1.05 21.15 7.47
CA TRP A 225 0.40 20.95 7.35
C TRP A 225 1.20 22.22 7.63
N LEU A 226 0.74 23.37 7.14
CA LEU A 226 1.36 24.68 7.34
C LEU A 226 1.38 25.13 8.81
N THR A 227 0.51 24.57 9.66
CA THR A 227 0.45 24.88 11.10
C THR A 227 1.04 23.78 11.96
N TRP A 228 0.89 22.50 11.58
CA TRP A 228 1.44 21.37 12.33
C TRP A 228 2.97 21.33 12.30
N LEU A 229 3.60 21.49 11.13
CA LEU A 229 5.07 21.46 11.00
C LEU A 229 5.79 22.50 11.88
N PRO A 230 5.45 23.80 11.87
CA PRO A 230 6.07 24.75 12.78
C PRO A 230 5.73 24.48 14.25
N SER A 231 4.55 23.93 14.56
CA SER A 231 4.18 23.54 15.92
C SER A 231 5.12 22.47 16.48
N ILE A 232 5.34 21.37 15.74
CA ILE A 232 6.19 20.27 16.22
C ILE A 232 7.67 20.64 16.29
N VAL A 233 8.15 21.49 15.37
CA VAL A 233 9.52 21.99 15.40
C VAL A 233 9.71 22.91 16.60
N GLY A 234 8.81 23.85 16.81
CA GLY A 234 8.87 24.80 17.93
C GLY A 234 8.77 24.14 19.31
N ASN A 235 8.07 23.00 19.41
CA ASN A 235 7.90 22.24 20.66
C ASN A 235 8.90 21.09 20.83
N ASN A 236 9.80 20.84 19.87
CA ASN A 236 10.71 19.69 19.87
C ASN A 236 10.00 18.33 19.94
N THR A 237 8.89 18.19 19.21
CA THR A 237 7.99 17.02 19.20
C THR A 237 7.85 16.43 17.80
N VAL A 238 8.90 16.58 16.98
CA VAL A 238 8.99 15.96 15.65
C VAL A 238 8.92 14.43 15.80
N PRO A 239 8.06 13.73 15.04
CA PRO A 239 7.98 12.27 15.11
C PRO A 239 9.23 11.61 14.52
N ASP A 240 9.40 10.32 14.78
CA ASP A 240 10.45 9.55 14.12
C ASP A 240 10.08 9.22 12.68
N HIS A 241 8.78 9.05 12.41
CA HIS A 241 8.19 8.79 11.10
C HIS A 241 7.09 9.81 10.82
N TYR A 242 7.13 10.44 9.64
CA TYR A 242 5.99 11.23 9.17
C TYR A 242 4.95 10.30 8.56
N SER A 243 3.67 10.56 8.82
CA SER A 243 2.61 9.72 8.25
C SER A 243 1.39 10.47 7.78
N TRP A 244 0.76 9.95 6.73
CA TRP A 244 -0.52 10.41 6.18
C TRP A 244 -1.19 9.32 5.35
N HIS A 245 -2.45 9.55 4.97
CA HIS A 245 -3.22 8.62 4.16
C HIS A 245 -3.12 8.95 2.67
N GLN A 246 -3.07 7.92 1.84
CA GLN A 246 -3.07 8.04 0.38
C GLN A 246 -4.29 7.31 -0.19
N ILE A 247 -5.44 7.93 -0.02
CA ILE A 247 -6.74 7.32 -0.29
C ILE A 247 -7.44 8.06 -1.43
N GLY A 248 -7.81 7.31 -2.47
CA GLY A 248 -8.71 7.80 -3.50
C GLY A 248 -8.03 8.61 -4.60
N ALA A 249 -8.63 8.57 -5.79
CA ALA A 249 -8.14 9.27 -6.98
C ALA A 249 -8.16 10.81 -6.85
N TRP A 250 -8.86 11.35 -5.86
CA TRP A 250 -8.87 12.79 -5.55
C TRP A 250 -7.61 13.22 -4.80
N GLU A 251 -6.95 12.32 -4.09
CA GLU A 251 -5.70 12.63 -3.41
C GLU A 251 -4.53 12.69 -4.39
N ARG A 252 -3.64 13.65 -4.14
CA ARG A 252 -2.43 13.84 -4.93
C ARG A 252 -1.50 12.65 -4.69
N CYS A 253 -0.95 12.09 -5.77
CA CYS A 253 -0.06 10.93 -5.69
C CYS A 253 1.30 11.26 -5.04
N PRO A 254 2.07 10.25 -4.62
CA PRO A 254 3.40 10.45 -4.03
C PRO A 254 4.39 11.24 -4.91
N ASP A 255 4.31 11.10 -6.24
CA ASP A 255 5.11 11.92 -7.18
C ASP A 255 4.90 13.43 -7.01
N LEU A 256 3.77 13.85 -6.45
CA LEU A 256 3.43 15.25 -6.22
C LEU A 256 3.54 15.66 -4.75
N ASN A 257 3.09 14.81 -3.82
CA ASN A 257 3.04 15.19 -2.41
C ASN A 257 4.39 15.08 -1.69
N VAL A 258 5.28 14.17 -2.08
CA VAL A 258 6.62 14.04 -1.46
C VAL A 258 7.52 15.24 -1.75
N PRO A 259 7.63 15.74 -3.00
CA PRO A 259 8.38 16.98 -3.27
C PRO A 259 7.82 18.20 -2.53
N ASP A 260 6.50 18.32 -2.44
CA ASP A 260 5.84 19.39 -1.68
C ASP A 260 6.15 19.27 -0.19
N PHE A 261 6.06 18.06 0.36
CA PHE A 261 6.40 17.82 1.76
C PHE A 261 7.85 18.19 2.06
N ASN A 262 8.79 17.77 1.21
CA ASN A 262 10.21 18.16 1.34
C ASN A 262 10.41 19.69 1.30
N THR A 263 9.64 20.40 0.48
CA THR A 263 9.63 21.87 0.45
C THR A 263 9.14 22.45 1.78
N LEU A 264 8.07 21.90 2.34
CA LEU A 264 7.54 22.32 3.64
C LEU A 264 8.53 22.01 4.78
N LEU A 265 9.19 20.84 4.77
CA LEU A 265 10.22 20.50 5.75
C LEU A 265 11.35 21.52 5.74
N ALA A 266 11.85 21.88 4.55
CA ALA A 266 12.88 22.90 4.38
C ALA A 266 12.41 24.30 4.82
N GLN A 267 11.17 24.66 4.52
CA GLN A 267 10.56 25.94 4.89
C GLN A 267 10.48 26.11 6.42
N PHE A 268 10.10 25.06 7.15
CA PHE A 268 9.89 25.12 8.59
C PHE A 268 11.06 24.61 9.43
N GLY A 269 12.14 24.16 8.78
CA GLY A 269 13.34 23.65 9.47
C GLY A 269 13.12 22.29 10.14
N ALA A 270 12.18 21.49 9.64
CA ALA A 270 11.94 20.13 10.11
C ALA A 270 12.95 19.15 9.47
N PRO A 271 13.45 18.14 10.20
CA PRO A 271 14.39 17.18 9.67
C PRO A 271 13.72 16.21 8.68
N THR A 272 14.47 15.69 7.71
CA THR A 272 14.03 14.54 6.92
C THR A 272 13.90 13.29 7.81
N ARG A 273 12.80 12.55 7.65
CA ARG A 273 12.50 11.30 8.35
C ARG A 273 11.85 10.30 7.38
N PRO A 274 11.82 9.01 7.70
CA PRO A 274 10.98 8.04 6.99
C PRO A 274 9.52 8.52 6.87
N ILE A 275 8.89 8.12 5.78
CA ILE A 275 7.49 8.42 5.47
C ILE A 275 6.70 7.11 5.51
N ASP A 276 5.56 7.15 6.19
CA ASP A 276 4.56 6.09 6.19
C ASP A 276 3.28 6.56 5.51
N ASN A 277 2.88 5.88 4.44
CA ASN A 277 1.48 5.93 3.98
C ASN A 277 0.72 4.85 4.75
N ASN A 278 0.38 5.17 6.00
CA ASN A 278 -0.16 4.23 6.97
C ASN A 278 -1.61 3.78 6.70
N GLU A 279 -2.25 4.36 5.68
CA GLU A 279 -3.41 3.82 4.96
C GLU A 279 -3.36 4.23 3.48
N TYR A 280 -3.55 3.31 2.54
CA TYR A 280 -3.72 3.64 1.12
C TYR A 280 -4.80 2.82 0.39
N ALA A 281 -5.19 3.34 -0.78
CA ALA A 281 -6.22 2.82 -1.69
C ALA A 281 -7.65 2.90 -1.16
N TRP A 282 -8.50 3.61 -1.90
CA TRP A 282 -9.96 3.56 -1.74
C TRP A 282 -10.50 2.19 -2.17
N PRO A 283 -11.70 1.73 -1.73
CA PRO A 283 -12.23 0.41 -2.09
C PRO A 283 -12.26 0.11 -3.59
N SER A 284 -12.54 1.09 -4.44
CA SER A 284 -12.52 0.88 -5.90
C SER A 284 -11.12 0.76 -6.49
N GLU A 285 -10.10 1.20 -5.77
CA GLU A 285 -8.68 1.10 -6.14
C GLU A 285 -8.01 -0.15 -5.53
N GLN A 286 -8.76 -0.98 -4.81
CA GLN A 286 -8.27 -2.21 -4.18
C GLN A 286 -8.38 -3.40 -5.14
N ASN A 287 -7.54 -3.38 -6.17
CA ASN A 287 -7.50 -4.35 -7.26
C ASN A 287 -6.08 -4.44 -7.87
N PRO A 288 -5.76 -5.48 -8.68
CA PRO A 288 -4.42 -5.69 -9.22
C PRO A 288 -3.79 -4.50 -9.94
N ALA A 289 -4.52 -3.82 -10.82
CA ALA A 289 -3.98 -2.70 -11.61
C ALA A 289 -3.52 -1.54 -10.72
N ASN A 290 -4.40 -1.14 -9.80
CA ASN A 290 -4.14 -0.04 -8.89
C ASN A 290 -3.08 -0.43 -7.85
N ALA A 291 -3.05 -1.69 -7.40
CA ALA A 291 -1.98 -2.19 -6.53
C ALA A 291 -0.61 -2.05 -7.18
N ALA A 292 -0.45 -2.48 -8.45
CA ALA A 292 0.80 -2.29 -9.18
C ALA A 292 1.20 -0.80 -9.29
N TRP A 293 0.24 0.10 -9.53
CA TRP A 293 0.47 1.54 -9.54
C TRP A 293 0.93 2.08 -8.17
N TYR A 294 0.23 1.74 -7.08
CA TYR A 294 0.58 2.17 -5.72
C TYR A 294 1.96 1.65 -5.32
N LEU A 295 2.23 0.35 -5.51
CA LEU A 295 3.53 -0.25 -5.17
C LEU A 295 4.69 0.43 -5.90
N SER A 296 4.50 0.82 -7.16
CA SER A 296 5.48 1.58 -7.94
C SER A 296 5.79 2.94 -7.31
N GLN A 297 4.75 3.67 -6.92
CA GLN A 297 4.88 4.95 -6.23
C GLN A 297 5.60 4.81 -4.87
N MET A 298 5.23 3.82 -4.07
CA MET A 298 5.81 3.63 -2.73
C MET A 298 7.30 3.26 -2.79
N GLU A 299 7.67 2.40 -3.73
CA GLU A 299 9.08 2.01 -3.94
C GLU A 299 9.94 3.15 -4.49
N ARG A 300 9.38 4.00 -5.37
CA ARG A 300 10.09 5.18 -5.89
C ARG A 300 10.42 6.21 -4.81
N HIS A 301 9.55 6.36 -3.82
CA HIS A 301 9.65 7.41 -2.80
C HIS A 301 10.10 6.91 -1.43
N ASP A 302 10.52 5.65 -1.31
CA ASP A 302 10.91 5.01 -0.05
C ASP A 302 9.83 5.13 1.05
N ILE A 303 8.57 4.95 0.67
CA ILE A 303 7.43 5.04 1.56
C ILE A 303 7.04 3.64 2.03
N ARG A 304 7.09 3.37 3.34
CA ARG A 304 6.44 2.18 3.88
C ARG A 304 4.92 2.41 3.85
N ALA A 305 4.17 1.48 3.27
CA ALA A 305 2.75 1.68 3.04
C ALA A 305 1.92 0.51 3.58
N LEU A 306 0.77 0.86 4.16
CA LEU A 306 -0.18 -0.10 4.70
C LEU A 306 -1.49 0.03 3.94
N ARG A 307 -1.91 -1.07 3.30
CA ARG A 307 -3.18 -1.14 2.59
C ARG A 307 -4.33 -0.85 3.56
N ALA A 308 -5.21 0.07 3.19
CA ALA A 308 -6.37 0.44 3.99
C ALA A 308 -7.36 -0.73 4.14
N ASN A 309 -8.07 -0.78 5.25
CA ASN A 309 -9.10 -1.77 5.51
C ASN A 309 -10.45 -1.09 5.68
N TRP A 310 -11.32 -1.31 4.71
CA TRP A 310 -12.66 -0.71 4.65
C TRP A 310 -13.75 -1.64 5.17
N ALA A 311 -13.39 -2.81 5.70
CA ALA A 311 -14.33 -3.67 6.40
C ALA A 311 -14.75 -3.05 7.75
N GLY A 312 -15.88 -3.48 8.29
CA GLY A 312 -16.41 -2.98 9.55
C GLY A 312 -16.69 -4.09 10.55
N GLY A 313 -16.80 -3.74 11.82
CA GLY A 313 -17.14 -4.68 12.90
C GLY A 313 -16.20 -5.87 12.93
N SER A 314 -16.74 -7.09 12.94
CA SER A 314 -15.94 -8.32 13.00
C SER A 314 -15.03 -8.52 11.79
N ASP A 315 -15.42 -8.02 10.62
CA ASP A 315 -14.64 -8.21 9.38
C ASP A 315 -13.42 -7.29 9.32
N LEU A 316 -13.40 -6.18 10.09
CA LEU A 316 -12.20 -5.37 10.27
C LEU A 316 -11.06 -6.22 10.84
N HIS A 317 -11.39 -7.14 11.75
CA HIS A 317 -10.46 -8.03 12.44
C HIS A 317 -10.24 -9.34 11.66
N ASN A 318 -10.25 -9.33 10.33
CA ASN A 318 -9.91 -10.49 9.50
C ASN A 318 -9.54 -10.08 8.07
N TRP A 319 -9.20 -11.07 7.22
CA TRP A 319 -9.08 -10.95 5.77
C TRP A 319 -7.79 -10.27 5.27
N MET A 320 -6.83 -9.96 6.15
CA MET A 320 -5.60 -9.23 5.79
C MET A 320 -5.92 -7.97 4.95
N ALA A 321 -6.88 -7.18 5.43
CA ALA A 321 -7.48 -6.09 4.68
C ALA A 321 -7.94 -6.57 3.29
N ASN A 322 -8.85 -7.54 3.23
CA ASN A 322 -9.40 -8.09 1.99
C ASN A 322 -8.39 -8.64 0.97
N LEU A 323 -7.14 -8.95 1.34
CA LEU A 323 -6.23 -9.69 0.45
C LEU A 323 -6.57 -11.19 0.39
N VAL A 324 -7.17 -11.70 1.46
CA VAL A 324 -7.60 -13.10 1.57
C VAL A 324 -9.01 -13.19 2.10
N TYR A 325 -9.75 -14.21 1.70
CA TYR A 325 -11.07 -14.52 2.23
C TYR A 325 -11.12 -15.97 2.66
N SER A 326 -12.22 -16.40 3.29
CA SER A 326 -12.44 -17.82 3.54
C SER A 326 -13.84 -18.27 3.20
N ASN A 327 -13.93 -19.52 2.76
CA ASN A 327 -15.19 -20.23 2.61
C ASN A 327 -15.17 -21.44 3.54
N ASN A 328 -16.13 -21.52 4.47
CA ASN A 328 -16.21 -22.55 5.50
C ASN A 328 -14.90 -22.73 6.30
N GLY A 329 -14.16 -21.62 6.54
CA GLY A 329 -12.91 -21.61 7.30
C GLY A 329 -11.65 -21.95 6.50
N THR A 330 -11.76 -22.30 5.22
CA THR A 330 -10.61 -22.45 4.32
C THR A 330 -10.29 -21.12 3.68
N TYR A 331 -9.11 -20.56 4.00
CA TYR A 331 -8.66 -19.30 3.41
C TYR A 331 -8.14 -19.47 1.99
N TYR A 332 -8.38 -18.46 1.15
CA TYR A 332 -7.91 -18.36 -0.22
C TYR A 332 -7.54 -16.91 -0.58
N PRO A 333 -6.60 -16.69 -1.51
CA PRO A 333 -6.21 -15.35 -1.97
C PRO A 333 -7.21 -14.79 -2.97
N ASN A 334 -7.36 -13.47 -3.00
CA ASN A 334 -8.01 -12.79 -4.11
C ASN A 334 -7.00 -12.42 -5.22
N GLY A 335 -7.49 -11.75 -6.27
CA GLY A 335 -6.63 -11.34 -7.40
C GLY A 335 -5.51 -10.37 -7.02
N GLU A 336 -5.76 -9.47 -6.06
CA GLU A 336 -4.78 -8.47 -5.63
C GLU A 336 -3.63 -9.14 -4.87
N TRP A 337 -3.90 -10.14 -4.01
CA TRP A 337 -2.86 -10.89 -3.31
C TRP A 337 -1.81 -11.50 -4.26
N HIS A 338 -2.20 -11.95 -5.46
CA HIS A 338 -1.25 -12.49 -6.45
C HIS A 338 -0.28 -11.44 -6.98
N VAL A 339 -0.67 -10.15 -7.00
CA VAL A 339 0.25 -9.05 -7.31
C VAL A 339 1.30 -8.90 -6.22
N TYR A 340 0.89 -8.90 -4.95
CA TYR A 340 1.82 -8.82 -3.81
C TYR A 340 2.73 -10.06 -3.76
N HIS A 341 2.21 -11.24 -4.10
CA HIS A 341 3.00 -12.45 -4.17
C HIS A 341 4.06 -12.40 -5.27
N TYR A 342 3.72 -11.87 -6.46
CA TYR A 342 4.71 -11.66 -7.52
C TYR A 342 5.74 -10.60 -7.14
N TYR A 343 5.28 -9.48 -6.57
CA TYR A 343 6.11 -8.39 -6.06
C TYR A 343 7.11 -8.88 -4.99
N ALA A 344 6.69 -9.74 -4.07
CA ALA A 344 7.57 -10.41 -3.10
C ALA A 344 8.67 -11.28 -3.75
N GLY A 345 8.44 -11.73 -4.99
CA GLY A 345 9.42 -12.44 -5.80
C GLY A 345 10.38 -11.54 -6.59
N MET A 346 10.13 -10.23 -6.65
CA MET A 346 10.96 -9.24 -7.37
C MET A 346 12.19 -8.85 -6.53
N ASN A 347 13.11 -9.79 -6.37
CA ASN A 347 14.37 -9.59 -5.67
C ASN A 347 15.42 -8.95 -6.59
N GLY A 348 16.27 -8.07 -6.05
CA GLY A 348 17.33 -7.40 -6.80
C GLY A 348 17.40 -5.92 -6.46
N GLU A 349 18.06 -5.15 -7.33
CA GLU A 349 18.13 -3.69 -7.23
C GLU A 349 16.90 -3.06 -7.89
N ARG A 350 16.16 -2.22 -7.16
CA ARG A 350 15.09 -1.38 -7.70
C ARG A 350 15.68 -0.48 -8.78
N LEU A 351 15.05 -0.39 -9.92
CA LEU A 351 15.46 0.53 -10.99
C LEU A 351 14.78 1.88 -10.80
N VAL A 352 15.43 2.94 -11.28
CA VAL A 352 14.81 4.27 -11.33
C VAL A 352 13.69 4.25 -12.37
N THR A 353 12.48 4.62 -11.97
CA THR A 353 11.30 4.70 -12.84
C THR A 353 10.60 6.05 -12.73
N THR A 354 9.83 6.40 -13.75
CA THR A 354 8.87 7.52 -13.71
C THR A 354 7.50 7.04 -14.14
N ALA A 355 6.44 7.53 -13.48
CA ALA A 355 5.08 7.32 -13.94
C ALA A 355 4.82 8.00 -15.30
N SER A 356 3.68 7.67 -15.92
CA SER A 356 3.17 8.44 -17.06
C SER A 356 2.89 9.90 -16.67
N SER A 357 2.97 10.82 -17.63
CA SER A 357 2.79 12.26 -17.37
C SER A 357 1.40 12.64 -16.86
N ASP A 358 0.39 11.82 -17.13
CA ASP A 358 -0.96 11.97 -16.61
C ASP A 358 -1.16 11.30 -15.24
N THR A 359 -0.13 10.63 -14.71
CA THR A 359 -0.09 9.90 -13.43
C THR A 359 -1.06 8.72 -13.32
N GLN A 360 -1.65 8.29 -14.44
CA GLN A 360 -2.64 7.20 -14.48
C GLN A 360 -2.02 5.83 -14.76
N PHE A 361 -0.72 5.75 -15.04
CA PHE A 361 0.00 4.52 -15.30
C PHE A 361 1.39 4.56 -14.68
N ASP A 362 1.80 3.45 -14.07
CA ASP A 362 3.11 3.35 -13.44
C ASP A 362 3.69 1.94 -13.49
N ALA A 363 5.00 1.85 -13.28
CA ALA A 363 5.79 0.62 -13.28
C ALA A 363 6.83 0.59 -12.17
N PHE A 364 6.86 -0.55 -11.47
CA PHE A 364 7.92 -0.95 -10.56
C PHE A 364 8.84 -1.93 -11.30
N ALA A 365 10.14 -1.74 -11.20
CA ALA A 365 11.09 -2.61 -11.89
C ALA A 365 12.30 -2.93 -11.01
N ILE A 366 12.81 -4.14 -11.16
CA ILE A 366 14.07 -4.56 -10.56
C ILE A 366 15.03 -5.09 -11.61
N ARG A 367 16.32 -5.04 -11.27
CA ARG A 367 17.40 -5.73 -11.97
C ARG A 367 18.09 -6.70 -11.03
N GLN A 368 18.21 -7.95 -11.46
CA GLN A 368 19.03 -8.95 -10.81
C GLN A 368 20.02 -9.51 -11.84
N ASN A 369 21.30 -9.11 -11.73
CA ASN A 369 22.29 -9.34 -12.78
C ASN A 369 21.81 -8.73 -14.12
N ASN A 370 21.63 -9.56 -15.15
CA ASN A 370 21.12 -9.17 -16.46
C ASN A 370 19.62 -9.43 -16.63
N ASP A 371 18.94 -9.91 -15.58
CA ASP A 371 17.50 -10.17 -15.58
C ASP A 371 16.74 -8.92 -15.12
N ILE A 372 15.71 -8.57 -15.87
CA ILE A 372 14.81 -7.45 -15.60
C ILE A 372 13.41 -8.01 -15.34
N LYS A 373 12.78 -7.52 -14.27
CA LYS A 373 11.37 -7.75 -14.00
C LYS A 373 10.67 -6.41 -13.87
N ILE A 374 9.52 -6.27 -14.50
CA ILE A 374 8.68 -5.08 -14.44
C ILE A 374 7.28 -5.51 -14.02
N LEU A 375 6.70 -4.85 -13.03
CA LEU A 375 5.29 -4.95 -12.63
C LEU A 375 4.63 -3.60 -12.96
N ALA A 376 3.53 -3.61 -13.71
CA ALA A 376 2.89 -2.39 -14.18
C ALA A 376 1.37 -2.47 -14.13
N GLY A 377 0.73 -1.33 -13.90
CA GLY A 377 -0.72 -1.22 -13.82
C GLY A 377 -1.20 0.21 -13.96
N THR A 378 -2.48 0.35 -14.27
CA THR A 378 -3.18 1.62 -14.37
C THR A 378 -3.89 1.97 -13.07
N ARG A 379 -4.12 3.26 -12.84
CA ARG A 379 -4.92 3.76 -11.72
C ARG A 379 -6.33 4.09 -12.20
N THR A 380 -7.31 3.25 -11.88
CA THR A 380 -8.74 3.51 -12.16
C THR A 380 -9.05 3.89 -13.63
N ILE A 381 -8.30 3.34 -14.59
CA ILE A 381 -8.54 3.56 -16.02
C ILE A 381 -8.26 2.30 -16.85
N GLN A 382 -9.10 2.07 -17.85
CA GLN A 382 -8.88 1.07 -18.89
C GLN A 382 -8.39 1.77 -20.15
N ALA A 383 -7.07 1.83 -20.35
CA ALA A 383 -6.48 2.42 -21.54
C ALA A 383 -5.08 1.84 -21.79
N PRO A 384 -4.61 1.87 -23.05
CA PRO A 384 -3.24 1.46 -23.36
C PRO A 384 -2.22 2.49 -22.90
N TYR A 385 -1.10 2.01 -22.38
CA TYR A 385 0.07 2.80 -22.00
C TYR A 385 1.36 2.09 -22.43
N ASP A 386 2.42 2.87 -22.63
CA ASP A 386 3.73 2.32 -22.94
C ASP A 386 4.65 2.32 -21.71
N ILE A 387 5.52 1.32 -21.65
CA ILE A 387 6.68 1.26 -20.78
C ILE A 387 7.89 1.45 -21.69
N ARG A 388 8.62 2.55 -21.48
CA ARG A 388 9.90 2.82 -22.14
C ARG A 388 11.03 2.34 -21.26
N VAL A 389 11.71 1.29 -21.69
CA VAL A 389 12.90 0.77 -21.03
C VAL A 389 14.14 1.28 -21.76
N THR A 390 15.00 2.00 -21.06
CA THR A 390 16.22 2.60 -21.64
C THR A 390 17.48 1.93 -21.13
N ASN A 391 18.58 2.16 -21.84
CA ASN A 391 19.92 1.72 -21.45
C ASN A 391 20.09 0.18 -21.41
N LEU A 392 19.47 -0.53 -22.35
CA LEU A 392 19.57 -2.00 -22.53
C LEU A 392 21.01 -2.54 -22.61
N SER A 393 21.96 -1.74 -23.08
CA SER A 393 23.40 -2.05 -23.06
C SER A 393 23.94 -2.40 -21.67
N GLN A 394 23.28 -1.95 -20.60
CA GLN A 394 23.65 -2.27 -19.22
C GLN A 394 23.40 -3.73 -18.84
N ILE A 395 22.66 -4.46 -19.65
CA ILE A 395 22.48 -5.91 -19.56
C ILE A 395 23.11 -6.62 -20.77
N GLY A 396 24.10 -5.99 -21.42
CA GLY A 396 24.87 -6.63 -22.50
C GLY A 396 24.16 -6.74 -23.84
N LEU A 397 23.05 -6.02 -24.04
CA LEU A 397 22.37 -5.95 -25.34
C LEU A 397 23.03 -4.90 -26.25
N GLU A 398 22.96 -5.14 -27.55
CA GLU A 398 23.42 -4.16 -28.55
C GLU A 398 22.50 -2.92 -28.56
N GLU A 399 22.84 -1.88 -29.33
CA GLU A 399 21.95 -0.70 -29.47
C GLU A 399 20.65 -1.04 -30.22
N ASN A 400 20.66 -2.05 -31.10
CA ASN A 400 19.52 -2.43 -31.91
C ASN A 400 19.43 -3.95 -32.00
N GLY A 401 18.23 -4.50 -31.92
CA GLY A 401 18.06 -5.96 -31.97
C GLY A 401 16.65 -6.40 -31.60
N SER A 402 16.54 -7.64 -31.14
CA SER A 402 15.31 -8.19 -30.60
C SER A 402 15.54 -8.90 -29.28
N ILE A 403 14.51 -8.93 -28.44
CA ILE A 403 14.51 -9.57 -27.13
C ILE A 403 13.20 -10.32 -26.91
N ASN A 404 13.28 -11.43 -26.20
CA ASN A 404 12.12 -12.20 -25.79
C ASN A 404 11.65 -11.71 -24.41
N VAL A 405 10.40 -11.29 -24.34
CA VAL A 405 9.76 -10.83 -23.10
C VAL A 405 8.68 -11.83 -22.72
N HIS A 406 8.81 -12.42 -21.54
CA HIS A 406 7.78 -13.26 -20.93
C HIS A 406 6.76 -12.39 -20.21
N VAL A 407 5.47 -12.71 -20.32
CA VAL A 407 4.38 -11.85 -19.86
C VAL A 407 3.44 -12.60 -18.94
N TYR A 408 3.17 -12.02 -17.77
CA TYR A 408 2.13 -12.47 -16.84
C TYR A 408 0.99 -11.44 -16.77
N ARG A 409 -0.22 -11.92 -16.52
CA ARG A 409 -1.42 -11.11 -16.28
C ARG A 409 -2.04 -11.44 -14.92
N PHE A 410 -2.47 -10.41 -14.19
CA PHE A 410 -3.15 -10.54 -12.91
C PHE A 410 -4.60 -10.11 -13.06
N ASP A 411 -5.50 -11.07 -12.86
CA ASP A 411 -6.94 -10.89 -13.05
C ASP A 411 -7.64 -10.52 -11.74
N TRP A 412 -8.82 -9.92 -11.86
CA TRP A 412 -9.65 -9.49 -10.74
C TRP A 412 -11.03 -10.16 -10.76
N ASN A 413 -11.44 -10.72 -9.63
CA ASN A 413 -12.75 -11.37 -9.46
C ASN A 413 -13.58 -10.72 -8.33
N GLY A 414 -13.24 -9.48 -7.96
CA GLY A 414 -13.81 -8.79 -6.81
C GLY A 414 -13.08 -9.08 -5.50
N PRO A 415 -13.40 -8.32 -4.43
CA PRO A 415 -12.68 -8.37 -3.16
C PRO A 415 -12.69 -9.77 -2.53
N GLU A 416 -13.85 -10.42 -2.51
CA GLU A 416 -14.04 -11.77 -1.94
C GLU A 416 -13.82 -12.90 -2.94
N GLY A 417 -13.51 -12.55 -4.19
CA GLY A 417 -13.40 -13.49 -5.30
C GLY A 417 -12.09 -14.25 -5.24
N GLU A 418 -12.19 -15.57 -5.12
CA GLU A 418 -11.04 -16.47 -5.25
C GLU A 418 -10.43 -16.33 -6.65
N VAL A 419 -9.10 -16.25 -6.68
CA VAL A 419 -8.29 -16.31 -7.90
C VAL A 419 -7.17 -17.32 -7.64
N ASP A 420 -7.00 -18.29 -8.52
CA ASP A 420 -6.05 -19.40 -8.30
C ASP A 420 -4.59 -19.00 -8.56
N GLY A 421 -4.36 -17.94 -9.34
CA GLY A 421 -3.02 -17.51 -9.72
C GLY A 421 -3.01 -16.45 -10.82
N ARG A 422 -1.82 -15.91 -11.07
CA ARG A 422 -1.54 -15.13 -12.29
C ARG A 422 -1.65 -16.00 -13.54
N ALA A 423 -2.08 -15.44 -14.66
CA ALA A 423 -2.08 -16.10 -15.96
C ALA A 423 -0.73 -15.90 -16.65
N ASP A 424 -0.11 -17.00 -17.10
CA ASP A 424 1.07 -17.00 -17.97
C ASP A 424 0.63 -16.82 -19.43
N LEU A 425 1.02 -15.70 -20.05
CA LEU A 425 0.69 -15.37 -21.44
C LEU A 425 1.81 -15.79 -22.42
N GLY A 426 2.86 -16.42 -21.93
CA GLY A 426 4.00 -16.88 -22.70
C GLY A 426 4.97 -15.75 -23.06
N THR A 427 5.74 -15.99 -24.11
CA THR A 427 6.85 -15.12 -24.52
C THR A 427 6.57 -14.50 -25.88
N SER A 428 6.79 -13.19 -25.97
CA SER A 428 6.70 -12.42 -27.21
C SER A 428 8.04 -11.78 -27.55
N THR A 429 8.40 -11.77 -28.84
CA THR A 429 9.62 -11.11 -29.30
C THR A 429 9.34 -9.64 -29.59
N TYR A 430 10.10 -8.76 -28.95
CA TYR A 430 10.09 -7.31 -29.16
C TYR A 430 11.34 -6.89 -29.92
N SER A 431 11.20 -5.93 -30.83
CA SER A 431 12.37 -5.22 -31.38
C SER A 431 12.71 -4.04 -30.49
N TYR A 432 14.00 -3.77 -30.32
CA TYR A 432 14.49 -2.58 -29.65
C TYR A 432 15.46 -1.85 -30.57
N THR A 433 15.56 -0.53 -30.42
CA THR A 433 16.35 0.35 -31.27
C THR A 433 16.91 1.49 -30.45
N ALA A 434 18.07 2.01 -30.83
CA ALA A 434 18.73 3.11 -30.11
C ALA A 434 18.81 2.89 -28.59
N ASN A 435 19.10 1.65 -28.16
CA ASN A 435 19.23 1.25 -26.75
C ASN A 435 17.91 1.34 -25.94
N GLU A 436 16.77 1.32 -26.62
CA GLU A 436 15.43 1.50 -26.05
C GLU A 436 14.45 0.39 -26.50
N LEU A 437 13.74 -0.18 -25.53
CA LEU A 437 12.65 -1.13 -25.71
C LEU A 437 11.33 -0.46 -25.31
N ILE A 438 10.32 -0.58 -26.16
CA ILE A 438 8.94 -0.16 -25.85
C ILE A 438 8.05 -1.38 -25.70
N ILE A 439 7.43 -1.51 -24.53
CA ILE A 439 6.40 -2.52 -24.23
C ILE A 439 5.07 -1.77 -24.08
N THR A 440 4.02 -2.20 -24.77
CA THR A 440 2.69 -1.61 -24.60
C THR A 440 1.84 -2.52 -23.73
N LEU A 441 1.30 -1.97 -22.66
CA LEU A 441 0.25 -2.56 -21.83
C LEU A 441 -1.10 -2.09 -22.38
N ASP A 442 -2.03 -3.01 -22.63
CA ASP A 442 -3.39 -2.73 -23.09
C ASP A 442 -4.35 -3.64 -22.32
N PRO A 443 -4.88 -3.18 -21.17
CA PRO A 443 -5.55 -4.05 -20.23
C PRO A 443 -7.03 -4.26 -20.62
N PRO A 444 -7.57 -5.48 -20.46
CA PRO A 444 -8.97 -5.77 -20.78
C PRO A 444 -9.96 -5.10 -19.82
N THR A 445 -9.49 -4.65 -18.65
CA THR A 445 -10.25 -3.91 -17.63
C THR A 445 -9.35 -2.90 -16.93
N ASP A 446 -9.92 -1.97 -16.18
CA ASP A 446 -9.21 -1.02 -15.30
C ASP A 446 -8.64 -1.67 -14.02
N SER A 447 -8.80 -2.99 -13.88
CA SER A 447 -8.43 -3.78 -12.70
C SER A 447 -7.40 -4.87 -13.02
N THR A 448 -6.89 -4.92 -14.26
CA THR A 448 -5.91 -5.92 -14.71
C THR A 448 -4.49 -5.36 -14.67
N ALA A 449 -3.57 -6.03 -13.96
CA ALA A 449 -2.14 -5.71 -14.00
C ALA A 449 -1.36 -6.69 -14.87
N TYR A 450 -0.13 -6.31 -15.22
CA TYR A 450 0.80 -7.18 -15.95
C TYR A 450 2.18 -7.16 -15.33
N ALA A 451 2.91 -8.24 -15.55
CA ALA A 451 4.34 -8.26 -15.34
C ALA A 451 5.09 -8.75 -16.58
N TYR A 452 6.31 -8.25 -16.73
CA TYR A 452 7.19 -8.50 -17.87
C TYR A 452 8.56 -8.94 -17.36
N GLU A 453 9.07 -10.03 -17.90
CA GLU A 453 10.39 -10.56 -17.56
C GLU A 453 11.23 -10.74 -18.83
N PHE A 454 12.48 -10.29 -18.81
CA PHE A 454 13.44 -10.51 -19.89
C PHE A 454 14.87 -10.45 -19.37
N SER A 455 15.78 -11.05 -20.13
CA SER A 455 17.20 -11.14 -19.77
C SER A 455 18.07 -10.61 -20.89
N GLY A 456 19.15 -9.94 -20.50
CA GLY A 456 20.20 -9.51 -21.41
C GLY A 456 21.15 -10.65 -21.83
N ALA A 457 22.27 -10.29 -22.43
CA ALA A 457 23.33 -11.25 -22.76
C ALA A 457 24.10 -11.65 -21.49
N ASN A 458 24.53 -12.90 -21.39
CA ASN A 458 25.36 -13.39 -20.27
C ASN A 458 26.79 -12.86 -20.29
#